data_AF-A0A4Y3WC80-F1
#
_entry.id   AF-A0A4Y3WC80-F1
#
_cell.length_a   1.000
_cell.length_b   1.000
_cell.length_c   1.000
_cell.angle_alpha   90.00
_cell.angle_beta   90.00
_cell.angle_gamma   90.00
#
_symmetry.space_group_name_H-M   'P 1'
#
loop_
_entity.id
_entity.type
_entity.pdbx_description
1 polymer ?
#
loop_
_entity_poly.entity_id
_entity_poly.type
_entity_poly.pdbx_seq_one_letter_code
_entity_poly.pdbx_strand_id
1 'polypeptide(L)'
;MLAIGLGGCQTAAMSDVTGSLGAKAEAKSEKHSGTDPHRTVEVYGERFRANPKDADAALKYGLALRAIGQRAQAVAVLERAAILNPGNKTVLAGWGRALADNGQSQQAFDVLGRAHTPANPDWRILSVQGTTLDKLGRHEDARRYYASALRIMPDEPSVLSNLGMSYVLTRELPKAEETLRRAHDGAPVDSRIRQNLALAVGLQGRFDEAENIVKADLPIDEAAANVAYLKQMLGRGGNARVGAADNVRQSSRRSRAESNPRSDRPIS
;
A
#
# COMPACT_ATOMS: atom_id res chain seq x y z
N MET A 1 -17.62 -26.91 39.08
CA MET A 1 -17.87 -25.69 38.27
C MET A 1 -16.61 -25.40 37.47
N LEU A 2 -16.62 -25.74 36.18
CA LEU A 2 -15.56 -25.42 35.21
C LEU A 2 -15.69 -23.95 34.80
N ALA A 3 -14.60 -23.17 34.89
CA ALA A 3 -14.49 -21.87 34.25
C ALA A 3 -13.49 -21.98 33.10
N ILE A 4 -14.00 -21.93 31.87
CA ILE A 4 -13.22 -22.00 30.62
C ILE A 4 -12.79 -20.57 30.27
N GLY A 5 -11.48 -20.35 30.17
CA GLY A 5 -10.90 -19.11 29.64
C GLY A 5 -11.02 -19.05 28.12
N LEU A 6 -11.69 -18.03 27.61
CA LEU A 6 -11.72 -17.71 26.18
C LEU A 6 -10.52 -16.81 25.85
N GLY A 7 -9.48 -17.41 25.28
CA GLY A 7 -8.41 -16.70 24.60
C GLY A 7 -8.94 -16.15 23.26
N GLY A 8 -9.06 -14.83 23.16
CA GLY A 8 -9.35 -14.17 21.90
C GLY A 8 -8.13 -14.24 20.96
N CYS A 9 -8.26 -14.96 19.85
CA CYS A 9 -7.31 -14.86 18.75
C CYS A 9 -7.41 -13.47 18.12
N GLN A 10 -6.41 -12.63 18.35
CA GLN A 10 -6.17 -11.46 17.52
C GLN A 10 -5.73 -11.96 16.14
N THR A 11 -6.62 -11.88 15.16
CA THR A 11 -6.24 -11.92 13.76
C THR A 11 -5.42 -10.66 13.49
N ALA A 12 -4.09 -10.81 13.40
CA ALA A 12 -3.21 -9.79 12.86
C ALA A 12 -3.67 -9.48 11.43
N ALA A 13 -4.43 -8.39 11.28
CA ALA A 13 -4.86 -7.87 10.01
C ALA A 13 -3.62 -7.53 9.18
N MET A 14 -3.61 -7.94 7.91
CA MET A 14 -2.60 -7.57 6.93
C MET A 14 -2.75 -6.09 6.53
N SER A 15 -2.65 -5.16 7.49
CA SER A 15 -2.83 -3.72 7.27
C SER A 15 -1.62 -3.03 6.65
N ASP A 16 -0.50 -3.74 6.48
CA ASP A 16 0.78 -3.16 6.02
C ASP A 16 1.19 -3.55 4.58
N VAL A 17 0.36 -4.29 3.83
CA VAL A 17 0.69 -4.67 2.44
C VAL A 17 0.46 -3.53 1.44
N THR A 18 -0.30 -2.50 1.81
CA THR A 18 -0.30 -1.23 1.07
C THR A 18 0.87 -0.39 1.56
N GLY A 19 2.08 -0.73 1.11
CA GLY A 19 3.29 0.04 1.37
C GLY A 19 3.02 1.54 1.23
N SER A 20 3.43 2.29 2.26
CA SER A 20 3.04 3.67 2.50
C SER A 20 2.90 4.48 1.20
N LEU A 21 1.68 4.96 0.99
CA LEU A 21 1.25 5.87 -0.06
C LEU A 21 2.32 6.84 -0.55
N GLY A 22 2.40 6.97 -1.88
CA GLY A 22 2.47 8.25 -2.58
C GLY A 22 3.77 9.05 -2.50
N ALA A 23 4.29 9.32 -1.31
CA ALA A 23 5.24 10.39 -1.05
C ALA A 23 6.51 10.30 -1.91
N LYS A 24 7.08 9.11 -2.13
CA LYS A 24 8.35 8.97 -2.89
C LYS A 24 8.20 8.84 -4.41
N ALA A 25 7.01 8.49 -4.95
CA ALA A 25 6.86 8.23 -6.40
C ALA A 25 6.27 9.45 -7.08
N GLU A 26 5.30 10.10 -6.41
CA GLU A 26 4.78 11.37 -6.89
C GLU A 26 5.83 12.48 -6.80
N ALA A 27 6.73 12.42 -5.80
CA ALA A 27 7.89 13.30 -5.69
C ALA A 27 8.87 13.19 -6.88
N LYS A 28 8.86 12.08 -7.64
CA LYS A 28 9.68 11.95 -8.85
C LYS A 28 9.02 12.56 -10.10
N SER A 29 7.69 12.70 -10.13
CA SER A 29 6.98 13.34 -11.25
C SER A 29 7.00 14.88 -11.17
N GLU A 30 7.17 15.44 -9.96
CA GLU A 30 7.42 16.88 -9.75
C GLU A 30 8.92 17.19 -9.85
N LYS A 31 9.54 16.83 -10.98
CA LYS A 31 10.97 17.06 -11.25
C LYS A 31 11.29 18.53 -11.60
N HIS A 32 10.67 19.51 -10.92
CA HIS A 32 10.86 20.93 -11.22
C HIS A 32 10.94 21.88 -10.02
N SER A 33 11.51 21.44 -8.90
CA SER A 33 12.20 22.38 -8.02
C SER A 33 13.35 21.67 -7.32
N GLY A 34 14.58 22.00 -7.70
CA GLY A 34 15.81 21.55 -7.02
C GLY A 34 15.96 22.15 -5.62
N THR A 35 14.87 22.32 -4.88
CA THR A 35 14.83 22.91 -3.55
C THR A 35 14.65 21.79 -2.53
N ASP A 36 15.59 21.69 -1.61
CA ASP A 36 15.50 20.82 -0.44
C ASP A 36 14.14 20.99 0.26
N PRO A 37 13.34 19.91 0.44
CA PRO A 37 12.07 19.96 1.16
C PRO A 37 12.19 20.55 2.57
N HIS A 38 13.32 20.35 3.26
CA HIS A 38 13.55 20.94 4.58
C HIS A 38 13.65 22.47 4.51
N ARG A 39 14.45 22.99 3.56
CA ARG A 39 14.51 24.43 3.29
C ARG A 39 13.17 25.01 2.85
N THR A 40 12.40 24.24 2.07
CA THR A 40 11.06 24.66 1.62
C THR A 40 10.10 24.79 2.79
N VAL A 41 10.18 23.88 3.76
CA VAL A 41 9.41 23.95 5.02
C VAL A 41 9.71 25.23 5.81
N GLU A 42 10.98 25.62 5.91
CA GLU A 42 11.37 26.84 6.61
C GLU A 42 10.81 28.09 5.91
N VAL A 43 11.15 28.28 4.63
CA VAL A 43 10.80 29.48 3.86
C VAL A 43 9.29 29.65 3.73
N TYR A 44 8.58 28.60 3.33
CA TYR A 44 7.14 28.70 3.11
C TYR A 44 6.33 28.57 4.41
N GLY A 45 6.91 27.97 5.46
CA GLY A 45 6.33 27.98 6.80
C GLY A 45 6.30 29.39 7.39
N GLU A 46 7.37 30.18 7.23
CA GLU A 46 7.39 31.59 7.62
C GLU A 46 6.39 32.42 6.83
N ARG A 47 6.37 32.27 5.50
CA ARG A 47 5.43 32.99 4.63
C ARG A 47 3.98 32.67 4.97
N PHE A 48 3.67 31.40 5.23
CA PHE A 48 2.32 31.00 5.66
C PHE A 48 1.96 31.56 7.03
N ARG A 49 2.89 31.59 8.00
CA ARG A 49 2.66 32.22 9.31
C ARG A 49 2.40 33.72 9.19
N ALA A 50 3.13 34.41 8.32
CA ALA A 50 2.95 35.84 8.08
C ALA A 50 1.62 36.15 7.36
N ASN A 51 1.20 35.30 6.42
CA ASN A 51 -0.08 35.44 5.72
C ASN A 51 -0.77 34.08 5.50
N PRO A 52 -1.62 33.63 6.44
CA PRO A 52 -2.32 32.35 6.31
C PRO A 52 -3.29 32.25 5.14
N LYS A 53 -3.67 33.38 4.51
CA LYS A 53 -4.56 33.39 3.33
C LYS A 53 -3.81 33.13 2.02
N ASP A 54 -2.48 33.17 2.02
CA ASP A 54 -1.65 32.89 0.85
C ASP A 54 -1.71 31.40 0.50
N ALA A 55 -2.57 31.06 -0.46
CA ALA A 55 -2.79 29.70 -0.92
C ALA A 55 -1.55 29.05 -1.54
N ASP A 56 -0.70 29.82 -2.24
CA ASP A 56 0.54 29.31 -2.83
C ASP A 56 1.55 28.95 -1.74
N ALA A 57 1.70 29.82 -0.74
CA ALA A 57 2.58 29.56 0.39
C ALA A 57 2.12 28.33 1.18
N ALA A 58 0.83 28.24 1.47
CA ALA A 58 0.27 27.10 2.18
C ALA A 58 0.44 25.78 1.39
N LEU A 59 0.24 25.81 0.07
CA LEU A 59 0.40 24.64 -0.78
C LEU A 59 1.85 24.15 -0.77
N LYS A 60 2.81 25.03 -1.04
CA LYS A 60 4.24 24.66 -1.05
C LYS A 60 4.72 24.19 0.32
N TYR A 61 4.24 24.83 1.38
CA TYR A 61 4.55 24.41 2.75
C TYR A 61 3.98 23.01 3.04
N GLY A 62 2.70 22.78 2.75
CA GLY A 62 2.04 21.49 2.93
C GLY A 62 2.66 20.37 2.12
N LEU A 63 3.04 20.61 0.86
CA LEU A 63 3.72 19.64 0.02
C LEU A 63 5.11 19.28 0.54
N ALA A 64 5.88 20.27 1.01
CA ALA A 64 7.18 20.04 1.62
C ALA A 64 7.07 19.22 2.92
N LEU A 65 6.07 19.53 3.77
CA LEU A 65 5.76 18.75 4.98
C LEU A 65 5.41 17.29 4.64
N ARG A 66 4.63 17.04 3.58
CA ARG A 66 4.35 15.68 3.10
C ARG A 66 5.63 14.96 2.68
N ALA A 67 6.51 15.65 1.93
CA ALA A 67 7.75 15.07 1.42
C ALA A 67 8.71 14.64 2.53
N ILE A 68 8.77 15.39 3.64
CA ILE A 68 9.58 15.05 4.82
C ILE A 68 8.85 14.15 5.84
N GLY A 69 7.64 13.68 5.51
CA GLY A 69 6.88 12.74 6.34
C GLY A 69 6.10 13.37 7.52
N GLN A 70 6.06 14.69 7.64
CA GLN A 70 5.27 15.41 8.66
C GLN A 70 3.78 15.47 8.27
N ARG A 71 3.14 14.30 8.18
CA ARG A 71 1.80 14.10 7.61
C ARG A 71 0.70 14.86 8.35
N ALA A 72 0.65 14.76 9.68
CA ALA A 72 -0.36 15.43 10.48
C ALA A 72 -0.27 16.97 10.36
N GLN A 73 0.95 17.50 10.33
CA GLN A 73 1.18 18.94 10.15
C GLN A 73 0.80 19.40 8.74
N ALA A 74 1.10 18.59 7.71
CA ALA A 74 0.68 18.88 6.35
C ALA A 74 -0.86 18.98 6.25
N VAL A 75 -1.59 18.06 6.91
CA VAL A 75 -3.05 18.11 6.98
C VAL A 75 -3.51 19.41 7.62
N ALA A 76 -2.98 19.78 8.78
CA ALA A 76 -3.40 21.00 9.49
C ALA A 76 -3.18 22.29 8.67
N VAL A 77 -2.02 22.41 8.00
CA VAL A 77 -1.70 23.55 7.14
C VAL A 77 -2.65 23.63 5.94
N LEU A 78 -2.84 22.51 5.24
CA LEU A 78 -3.65 22.47 4.02
C LEU A 78 -5.16 22.56 4.31
N GLU A 79 -5.61 22.02 5.44
CA GLU A 79 -6.97 22.21 5.94
C GLU A 79 -7.24 23.69 6.23
N ARG A 80 -6.34 24.37 6.95
CA ARG A 80 -6.46 25.80 7.22
C ARG A 80 -6.51 26.61 5.94
N ALA A 81 -5.66 26.28 4.97
CA ALA A 81 -5.65 26.92 3.67
C ALA A 81 -6.96 26.70 2.90
N ALA A 82 -7.52 25.49 2.95
CA ALA A 82 -8.80 25.14 2.32
C ALA A 82 -9.97 25.89 2.95
N ILE A 83 -10.00 26.06 4.28
CA ILE A 83 -11.00 26.87 4.98
C ILE A 83 -10.95 28.33 4.52
N LEU A 84 -9.75 28.87 4.32
CA LEU A 84 -9.56 30.25 3.87
C LEU A 84 -9.77 30.43 2.35
N ASN A 85 -9.72 29.35 1.58
CA ASN A 85 -9.83 29.33 0.12
C ASN A 85 -10.77 28.20 -0.36
N PRO A 86 -12.07 28.22 0.00
CA PRO A 86 -12.96 27.06 -0.15
C PRO A 86 -13.22 26.59 -1.59
N GLY A 87 -12.99 27.47 -2.58
CA GLY A 87 -13.12 27.15 -4.01
C GLY A 87 -11.80 26.82 -4.72
N ASN A 88 -10.66 26.90 -4.04
CA ASN A 88 -9.37 26.65 -4.67
C ASN A 88 -9.13 25.13 -4.81
N LYS A 89 -9.41 24.61 -6.01
CA LYS A 89 -9.26 23.19 -6.37
C LYS A 89 -7.86 22.65 -6.11
N THR A 90 -6.81 23.44 -6.33
CA THR A 90 -5.42 23.03 -6.10
C THR A 90 -5.15 22.83 -4.60
N VAL A 91 -5.65 23.73 -3.75
CA VAL A 91 -5.54 23.58 -2.29
C VAL A 91 -6.35 22.39 -1.80
N LEU A 92 -7.56 22.18 -2.34
CA LEU A 92 -8.36 20.99 -2.04
C LEU A 92 -7.65 19.70 -2.44
N ALA A 93 -7.01 19.66 -3.62
CA ALA A 93 -6.22 18.51 -4.07
C ALA A 93 -5.03 18.25 -3.13
N GLY A 94 -4.31 19.30 -2.73
CA GLY A 94 -3.23 19.23 -1.75
C GLY A 94 -3.70 18.66 -0.41
N TRP A 95 -4.80 19.20 0.14
CA TRP A 95 -5.40 18.74 1.39
C TRP A 95 -5.86 17.27 1.31
N GLY A 96 -6.56 16.90 0.23
CA GLY A 96 -6.99 15.53 -0.01
C GLY A 96 -5.82 14.54 -0.05
N ARG A 97 -4.70 14.90 -0.69
CA ARG A 97 -3.47 14.09 -0.69
C ARG A 97 -2.83 13.99 0.69
N ALA A 98 -2.77 15.09 1.44
CA ALA A 98 -2.26 15.07 2.81
C ALA A 98 -3.10 14.16 3.72
N LEU A 99 -4.43 14.21 3.60
CA LEU A 99 -5.36 13.33 4.30
C LEU A 99 -5.12 11.86 3.95
N ALA A 100 -4.94 11.56 2.66
CA ALA A 100 -4.64 10.20 2.20
C ALA A 100 -3.35 9.68 2.86
N ASP A 101 -2.25 10.45 2.78
CA ASP A 101 -0.96 10.09 3.37
C ASP A 101 -1.04 9.88 4.89
N ASN A 102 -1.87 10.70 5.57
CA ASN A 102 -2.13 10.61 7.00
C ASN A 102 -3.10 9.46 7.39
N GLY A 103 -3.60 8.70 6.42
CA GLY A 103 -4.48 7.54 6.65
C GLY A 103 -5.96 7.87 6.79
N GLN A 104 -6.36 9.14 6.65
CA GLN A 104 -7.74 9.61 6.74
C GLN A 104 -8.48 9.36 5.41
N SER A 105 -8.60 8.09 5.01
CA SER A 105 -8.97 7.68 3.65
C SER A 105 -10.36 8.15 3.21
N GLN A 106 -11.37 8.09 4.09
CA GLN A 106 -12.73 8.53 3.76
C GLN A 106 -12.78 10.05 3.51
N GLN A 107 -12.22 10.83 4.44
CA GLN A 107 -12.17 12.29 4.30
C GLN A 107 -11.35 12.71 3.07
N ALA A 108 -10.26 12.00 2.79
CA ALA A 108 -9.44 12.21 1.60
C ALA A 108 -10.28 12.04 0.33
N PHE A 109 -11.05 10.96 0.21
CA PHE A 109 -11.91 10.70 -0.95
C PHE A 109 -12.93 11.83 -1.18
N ASP A 110 -13.58 12.29 -0.10
CA ASP A 110 -14.60 13.34 -0.15
C ASP A 110 -14.01 14.70 -0.55
N VAL A 111 -12.85 15.07 0.02
CA VAL A 111 -12.14 16.32 -0.32
C VAL A 111 -11.61 16.28 -1.75
N LEU A 112 -11.02 15.16 -2.18
CA LEU A 112 -10.54 14.98 -3.55
C LEU A 112 -11.67 15.08 -4.58
N GLY A 113 -12.88 14.58 -4.26
CA GLY A 113 -14.06 14.71 -5.11
C GLY A 113 -14.46 16.17 -5.39
N ARG A 114 -14.10 17.11 -4.50
CA ARG A 114 -14.34 18.55 -4.67
C ARG A 114 -13.20 19.27 -5.40
N ALA A 115 -12.06 18.61 -5.59
CA ALA A 115 -10.88 19.20 -6.22
C ALA A 115 -10.91 19.11 -7.76
N HIS A 116 -11.89 18.42 -8.35
CA HIS A 116 -12.12 18.36 -9.80
C HIS A 116 -13.62 18.31 -10.11
N THR A 117 -14.00 18.17 -11.38
CA THR A 117 -15.40 18.14 -11.81
C THR A 117 -15.61 17.05 -12.86
N PRO A 118 -16.82 16.47 -12.98
CA PRO A 118 -17.10 15.47 -14.03
C PRO A 118 -16.80 15.95 -15.46
N ALA A 119 -16.98 17.26 -15.74
CA ALA A 119 -16.69 17.86 -17.04
C ALA A 119 -15.19 18.08 -17.32
N ASN A 120 -14.37 18.13 -16.28
CA ASN A 120 -12.91 18.28 -16.39
C ASN A 120 -12.23 17.45 -15.30
N PRO A 121 -12.19 16.12 -15.47
CA PRO A 121 -11.60 15.21 -14.51
C PRO A 121 -10.07 15.26 -14.56
N ASP A 122 -9.42 15.18 -13.39
CA ASP A 122 -7.96 15.11 -13.29
C ASP A 122 -7.54 13.66 -12.99
N TRP A 123 -6.76 13.05 -13.88
CA TRP A 123 -6.28 11.68 -13.72
C TRP A 123 -5.45 11.49 -12.45
N ARG A 124 -4.71 12.51 -12.01
CA ARG A 124 -3.89 12.46 -10.80
C ARG A 124 -4.79 12.39 -9.57
N ILE A 125 -5.90 13.13 -9.57
CA ILE A 125 -6.88 13.09 -8.47
C ILE A 125 -7.63 11.75 -8.48
N LEU A 126 -8.08 11.30 -9.66
CA LEU A 126 -8.74 10.00 -9.82
C LEU A 126 -7.86 8.85 -9.32
N SER A 127 -6.55 8.88 -9.61
CA SER A 127 -5.60 7.88 -9.10
C SER A 127 -5.59 7.83 -7.57
N VAL A 128 -5.48 8.99 -6.90
CA VAL A 128 -5.50 9.04 -5.42
C VAL A 128 -6.85 8.60 -4.87
N GLN A 129 -7.96 8.97 -5.51
CA GLN A 129 -9.29 8.50 -5.11
C GLN A 129 -9.38 6.97 -5.18
N GLY A 130 -8.83 6.35 -6.24
CA GLY A 130 -8.68 4.90 -6.33
C GLY A 130 -7.91 4.32 -5.15
N THR A 131 -6.76 4.90 -4.81
CA THR A 131 -5.94 4.41 -3.70
C THR A 131 -6.61 4.59 -2.34
N THR A 132 -7.37 5.67 -2.14
CA THR A 132 -8.17 5.85 -0.91
C THR A 132 -9.27 4.79 -0.81
N LEU A 133 -9.88 4.38 -1.93
CA LEU A 133 -10.90 3.34 -1.95
C LEU A 133 -10.32 1.95 -1.67
N ASP A 134 -9.14 1.62 -2.20
CA ASP A 134 -8.45 0.36 -1.86
C ASP A 134 -8.17 0.27 -0.36
N LYS A 135 -7.74 1.37 0.27
CA LYS A 135 -7.53 1.44 1.73
C LYS A 135 -8.81 1.26 2.55
N LEU A 136 -9.95 1.59 1.95
CA LEU A 136 -11.27 1.38 2.54
C LEU A 136 -11.84 -0.02 2.25
N GLY A 137 -11.09 -0.88 1.54
CA GLY A 137 -11.54 -2.21 1.12
C GLY A 137 -12.49 -2.21 -0.08
N ARG A 138 -12.71 -1.06 -0.72
CA ARG A 138 -13.63 -0.88 -1.86
C ARG A 138 -12.89 -1.08 -3.19
N HIS A 139 -12.29 -2.27 -3.36
CA HIS A 139 -11.38 -2.56 -4.47
C HIS A 139 -12.01 -2.43 -5.86
N GLU A 140 -13.26 -2.89 -6.04
CA GLU A 140 -13.96 -2.76 -7.32
C GLU A 140 -14.22 -1.30 -7.69
N ASP A 141 -14.53 -0.46 -6.71
CA ASP A 141 -14.71 0.97 -6.93
C ASP A 141 -13.36 1.61 -7.28
N ALA A 142 -12.29 1.26 -6.55
CA ALA A 142 -10.93 1.74 -6.80
C ALA A 142 -10.51 1.51 -8.26
N ARG A 143 -10.76 0.30 -8.79
CA ARG A 143 -10.44 -0.08 -10.18
C ARG A 143 -11.17 0.77 -11.20
N ARG A 144 -12.42 1.17 -10.94
CA ARG A 144 -13.15 2.09 -11.83
C ARG A 144 -12.52 3.49 -11.87
N TYR A 145 -11.98 3.96 -10.74
CA TYR A 145 -11.23 5.21 -10.69
C TYR A 145 -9.88 5.10 -11.42
N TYR A 146 -9.12 4.02 -11.22
CA TYR A 146 -7.88 3.80 -11.98
C TYR A 146 -8.12 3.67 -13.47
N ALA A 147 -9.14 2.91 -13.89
CA ALA A 147 -9.53 2.80 -15.29
C ALA A 147 -9.91 4.16 -15.88
N SER A 148 -10.56 5.02 -15.09
CA SER A 148 -10.89 6.38 -15.53
C SER A 148 -9.67 7.28 -15.64
N ALA A 149 -8.70 7.16 -14.72
CA ALA A 149 -7.42 7.85 -14.83
C ALA A 149 -6.63 7.40 -16.08
N LEU A 150 -6.55 6.09 -16.33
CA LEU A 150 -5.85 5.51 -17.49
C LEU A 150 -6.52 5.83 -18.83
N ARG A 151 -7.81 6.15 -18.84
CA ARG A 151 -8.48 6.65 -20.05
C ARG A 151 -8.02 8.07 -20.43
N ILE A 152 -7.64 8.87 -19.43
CA ILE A 152 -7.16 10.25 -19.62
C ILE A 152 -5.65 10.26 -19.86
N MET A 153 -4.91 9.44 -19.12
CA MET A 153 -3.46 9.25 -19.27
C MET A 153 -3.15 7.77 -19.46
N PRO A 154 -3.20 7.27 -20.71
CA PRO A 154 -2.86 5.89 -21.03
C PRO A 154 -1.43 5.55 -20.58
N ASP A 155 -1.27 4.32 -20.09
CA ASP A 155 0.02 3.74 -19.70
C ASP A 155 0.84 4.52 -18.66
N GLU A 156 0.18 5.39 -17.88
CA GLU A 156 0.80 6.07 -16.75
C GLU A 156 1.31 5.04 -15.71
N PRO A 157 2.64 4.89 -15.52
CA PRO A 157 3.21 3.79 -14.73
C PRO A 157 2.74 3.79 -13.27
N SER A 158 2.57 4.98 -12.69
CA SER A 158 2.12 5.13 -11.31
C SER A 158 0.69 4.61 -11.11
N VAL A 159 -0.21 4.86 -12.07
CA VAL A 159 -1.61 4.42 -12.01
C VAL A 159 -1.70 2.92 -12.30
N LEU A 160 -0.97 2.41 -13.28
CA LEU A 160 -0.89 0.97 -13.56
C LEU A 160 -0.36 0.19 -12.35
N SER A 161 0.67 0.71 -11.66
CA SER A 161 1.21 0.09 -10.46
C SER A 161 0.17 0.02 -9.33
N ASN A 162 -0.59 1.10 -9.11
CA ASN A 162 -1.69 1.11 -8.14
C ASN A 162 -2.81 0.12 -8.52
N LEU A 163 -3.19 0.06 -9.79
CA LEU A 163 -4.17 -0.90 -10.29
C LEU A 163 -3.70 -2.36 -10.10
N GLY A 164 -2.43 -2.64 -10.43
CA GLY A 164 -1.82 -3.94 -10.21
C GLY A 164 -1.84 -4.35 -8.74
N MET A 165 -1.52 -3.43 -7.83
CA MET A 165 -1.63 -3.67 -6.39
C MET A 165 -3.09 -3.87 -5.93
N SER A 166 -4.06 -3.19 -6.53
CA SER A 166 -5.49 -3.46 -6.27
C SER A 166 -5.90 -4.89 -6.64
N TYR A 167 -5.33 -5.47 -7.69
CA TYR A 167 -5.50 -6.90 -8.02
C TYR A 167 -4.78 -7.83 -7.03
N VAL A 168 -3.63 -7.44 -6.50
CA VAL A 168 -2.95 -8.19 -5.42
C VAL A 168 -3.86 -8.29 -4.18
N LEU A 169 -4.52 -7.19 -3.80
CA LEU A 169 -5.40 -7.13 -2.62
C LEU A 169 -6.56 -8.14 -2.69
N THR A 170 -7.06 -8.44 -3.89
CA THR A 170 -8.13 -9.43 -4.09
C THR A 170 -7.64 -10.81 -4.56
N ARG A 171 -6.33 -11.05 -4.55
CA ARG A 171 -5.67 -12.30 -5.01
C ARG A 171 -5.87 -12.62 -6.50
N GLU A 172 -6.16 -11.63 -7.33
CA GLU A 172 -6.18 -11.76 -8.79
C GLU A 172 -4.76 -11.64 -9.37
N LEU A 173 -3.86 -12.52 -8.91
CA LEU A 173 -2.43 -12.41 -9.14
C LEU A 173 -2.00 -12.40 -10.62
N PRO A 174 -2.62 -13.18 -11.54
CA PRO A 174 -2.28 -13.09 -12.96
C PRO A 174 -2.55 -11.70 -13.56
N LYS A 175 -3.69 -11.08 -13.22
CA LYS A 175 -4.02 -9.71 -13.66
C LYS A 175 -3.09 -8.69 -13.03
N ALA A 176 -2.73 -8.89 -11.76
CA ALA A 176 -1.80 -8.03 -11.05
C ALA A 176 -0.45 -7.98 -11.77
N GLU A 177 0.12 -9.15 -12.08
CA GLU A 177 1.38 -9.25 -12.81
C GLU A 177 1.29 -8.64 -14.20
N GLU A 178 0.27 -8.97 -15.00
CA GLU A 178 0.09 -8.41 -16.34
C GLU A 178 0.11 -6.87 -16.29
N THR A 179 -0.65 -6.31 -15.34
CA THR A 179 -0.73 -4.86 -15.14
C THR A 179 0.60 -4.26 -14.68
N LEU A 180 1.31 -4.95 -13.76
CA LEU A 180 2.58 -4.48 -13.22
C LEU A 180 3.74 -4.60 -14.21
N ARG A 181 3.71 -5.58 -15.14
CA ARG A 181 4.64 -5.65 -16.27
C ARG A 181 4.45 -4.46 -17.20
N ARG A 182 3.19 -4.15 -17.56
CA ARG A 182 2.89 -2.94 -18.33
C ARG A 182 3.38 -1.67 -17.63
N ALA A 183 3.23 -1.58 -16.31
CA ALA A 183 3.76 -0.46 -15.54
C ALA A 183 5.29 -0.39 -15.57
N HIS A 184 5.97 -1.55 -15.53
CA HIS A 184 7.42 -1.68 -15.52
C HIS A 184 8.06 -1.34 -16.87
N ASP A 185 7.40 -1.71 -17.97
CA ASP A 185 7.86 -1.43 -19.33
C ASP A 185 7.77 0.08 -19.68
N GLY A 186 7.03 0.85 -18.88
CA GLY A 186 6.98 2.31 -18.96
C GLY A 186 8.26 2.98 -18.43
N ALA A 187 8.75 3.99 -19.14
CA ALA A 187 9.90 4.78 -18.71
C ALA A 187 9.49 5.94 -17.77
N PRO A 188 10.30 6.30 -16.75
CA PRO A 188 11.49 5.61 -16.24
C PRO A 188 11.16 4.62 -15.11
N VAL A 189 11.90 3.51 -15.09
CA VAL A 189 11.65 2.36 -14.21
C VAL A 189 11.86 2.71 -12.71
N ASP A 190 10.75 2.89 -11.99
CA ASP A 190 10.71 3.11 -10.53
C ASP A 190 10.94 1.78 -9.77
N SER A 191 11.85 1.78 -8.78
CA SER A 191 12.15 0.63 -7.94
C SER A 191 10.93 0.08 -7.21
N ARG A 192 9.95 0.93 -6.92
CA ARG A 192 8.67 0.48 -6.33
C ARG A 192 7.85 -0.36 -7.30
N ILE A 193 7.80 -0.01 -8.58
CA ILE A 193 7.05 -0.77 -9.57
C ILE A 193 7.66 -2.17 -9.70
N ARG A 194 9.00 -2.26 -9.72
CA ARG A 194 9.72 -3.54 -9.67
C ARG A 194 9.41 -4.35 -8.41
N GLN A 195 9.45 -3.72 -7.23
CA GLN A 195 9.11 -4.38 -5.97
C GLN A 195 7.67 -4.92 -5.96
N ASN A 196 6.71 -4.13 -6.48
CA ASN A 196 5.32 -4.56 -6.61
C ASN A 196 5.18 -5.73 -7.59
N LEU A 197 5.88 -5.69 -8.73
CA LEU A 197 5.90 -6.78 -9.70
C LEU A 197 6.48 -8.07 -9.07
N ALA A 198 7.63 -7.96 -8.40
CA ALA A 198 8.24 -9.09 -7.70
C ALA A 198 7.33 -9.66 -6.62
N LEU A 199 6.60 -8.82 -5.87
CA LEU A 199 5.60 -9.26 -4.92
C LEU A 199 4.48 -10.06 -5.61
N ALA A 200 3.91 -9.54 -6.70
CA ALA A 200 2.85 -10.22 -7.44
C ALA A 200 3.32 -11.58 -8.02
N VAL A 201 4.53 -11.65 -8.56
CA VAL A 201 5.15 -12.89 -9.08
C VAL A 201 5.45 -13.87 -7.95
N GLY A 202 6.00 -13.40 -6.83
CA GLY A 202 6.31 -14.23 -5.66
C GLY A 202 5.08 -14.80 -4.97
N LEU A 203 3.98 -14.03 -4.90
CA LEU A 203 2.69 -14.53 -4.39
C LEU A 203 2.09 -15.66 -5.24
N GLN A 204 2.53 -15.82 -6.49
CA GLN A 204 2.19 -16.95 -7.36
C GLN A 204 3.14 -18.15 -7.19
N GLY A 205 4.11 -18.08 -6.27
CA GLY A 205 5.08 -19.14 -6.00
C GLY A 205 6.33 -19.13 -6.88
N ARG A 206 6.47 -18.19 -7.81
CA ARG A 206 7.65 -18.05 -8.67
C ARG A 206 8.74 -17.21 -8.01
N PHE A 207 9.31 -17.74 -6.93
CA PHE A 207 10.25 -17.01 -6.08
C PHE A 207 11.56 -16.65 -6.80
N ASP A 208 12.10 -17.54 -7.63
CA ASP A 208 13.34 -17.29 -8.38
C ASP A 208 13.17 -16.14 -9.38
N GLU A 209 12.01 -16.07 -10.04
CA GLU A 209 11.69 -14.98 -10.96
C GLU A 209 11.53 -13.66 -10.19
N ALA A 210 10.81 -13.66 -9.06
CA ALA A 210 10.66 -12.48 -8.20
C ALA A 210 12.02 -11.96 -7.70
N GLU A 211 12.93 -12.86 -7.33
CA GLU A 211 14.30 -12.54 -6.92
C GLU A 211 15.07 -11.87 -8.06
N ASN A 212 15.01 -12.42 -9.27
CA ASN A 212 15.67 -11.83 -10.45
C ASN A 212 15.13 -10.43 -10.78
N ILE A 213 13.82 -10.19 -10.62
CA ILE A 213 13.19 -8.88 -10.85
C ILE A 213 13.76 -7.80 -9.91
N VAL A 214 14.01 -8.13 -8.64
CA VAL A 214 14.53 -7.16 -7.65
C VAL A 214 16.05 -6.98 -7.77
N LYS A 215 16.78 -8.04 -8.14
CA LYS A 215 18.25 -8.00 -8.28
C LYS A 215 18.74 -7.04 -9.36
N ALA A 216 17.90 -6.68 -10.33
CA ALA A 216 18.25 -5.72 -11.38
C ALA A 216 18.66 -4.31 -10.85
N ASP A 217 18.39 -4.00 -9.57
CA ASP A 217 18.71 -2.71 -8.93
C ASP A 217 19.88 -2.71 -7.96
N LEU A 218 20.36 -3.89 -7.57
CA LEU A 218 21.38 -4.01 -6.54
C LEU A 218 22.75 -4.16 -7.21
N PRO A 219 23.80 -3.48 -6.71
CA PRO A 219 25.15 -3.96 -6.93
C PRO A 219 25.17 -5.46 -6.58
N ILE A 220 25.80 -6.27 -7.44
CA ILE A 220 25.78 -7.75 -7.42
C ILE A 220 26.05 -8.36 -6.02
N ASP A 221 26.66 -7.58 -5.14
CA ASP A 221 27.15 -7.99 -3.81
C ASP A 221 26.07 -7.94 -2.71
N GLU A 222 25.01 -7.13 -2.83
CA GLU A 222 23.94 -6.99 -1.80
C GLU A 222 22.70 -7.85 -2.07
N ALA A 223 22.58 -8.41 -3.27
CA ALA A 223 21.50 -9.26 -3.71
C ALA A 223 21.32 -10.55 -2.87
N ALA A 224 22.41 -11.09 -2.32
CA ALA A 224 22.39 -12.35 -1.58
C ALA A 224 21.74 -12.25 -0.18
N ALA A 225 21.93 -11.12 0.51
CA ALA A 225 21.43 -10.92 1.88
C ALA A 225 19.90 -10.78 1.93
N ASN A 226 19.31 -10.12 0.95
CA ASN A 226 17.86 -9.89 0.90
C ASN A 226 17.06 -11.15 0.52
N VAL A 227 17.67 -12.01 -0.29
CA VAL A 227 17.11 -13.33 -0.66
C VAL A 227 17.06 -14.25 0.54
N ALA A 228 18.10 -14.21 1.39
CA ALA A 228 18.10 -14.94 2.65
C ALA A 228 16.97 -14.45 3.58
N TYR A 229 16.74 -13.14 3.67
CA TYR A 229 15.65 -12.55 4.46
C TYR A 229 14.26 -12.94 3.94
N LEU A 230 14.01 -12.87 2.62
CA LEU A 230 12.75 -13.29 2.01
C LEU A 230 12.50 -14.79 2.14
N LYS A 231 13.54 -15.64 1.94
CA LYS A 231 13.46 -17.09 2.18
C LYS A 231 13.15 -17.41 3.64
N GLN A 232 13.72 -16.66 4.59
CA GLN A 232 13.46 -16.82 6.02
C GLN A 232 12.03 -16.41 6.40
N MET A 233 11.52 -15.33 5.81
CA MET A 233 10.15 -14.85 6.03
C MET A 233 9.10 -15.83 5.46
N LEU A 234 9.34 -16.36 4.26
CA LEU A 234 8.42 -17.26 3.56
C LEU A 234 8.50 -18.72 4.06
N GLY A 235 9.68 -19.17 4.50
CA GLY A 235 9.89 -20.50 5.09
C GLY A 235 9.18 -20.70 6.44
N ARG A 236 9.02 -19.64 7.23
CA ARG A 236 8.23 -19.69 8.49
C ARG A 236 6.73 -19.82 8.25
N GLY A 237 6.21 -19.29 7.14
CA GLY A 237 4.78 -19.39 6.78
C GLY A 237 4.36 -20.77 6.24
N GLY A 238 5.31 -21.53 5.67
CA GLY A 238 5.09 -22.90 5.20
C GLY A 238 5.18 -23.94 6.32
N ASN A 239 6.21 -23.86 7.17
CA ASN A 239 6.44 -24.87 8.22
C ASN A 239 5.42 -24.80 9.37
N ALA A 240 4.83 -23.63 9.66
CA ALA A 240 3.80 -23.51 10.68
C ALA A 240 2.48 -24.22 10.30
N ARG A 241 2.17 -24.34 9.00
CA ARG A 241 0.97 -25.04 8.52
C ARG A 241 1.16 -26.55 8.39
N VAL A 242 2.38 -26.99 8.04
CA VAL A 242 2.71 -28.42 7.94
C VAL A 242 2.80 -29.06 9.33
N GLY A 243 3.41 -28.38 10.31
CA GLY A 243 3.50 -28.90 11.69
C GLY A 243 2.16 -29.03 12.42
N ALA A 244 1.19 -28.15 12.13
CA ALA A 244 -0.15 -28.22 12.73
C ALA A 244 -0.99 -29.38 12.14
N ALA A 245 -0.85 -29.67 10.84
CA ALA A 245 -1.59 -30.75 10.18
C ALA A 245 -1.11 -32.15 10.61
N ASP A 246 0.19 -32.31 10.84
CA ASP A 246 0.77 -33.59 11.27
C ASP A 246 0.46 -33.93 12.73
N ASN A 247 0.36 -32.92 13.60
CA ASN A 247 0.09 -33.12 15.03
C ASN A 247 -1.39 -33.53 15.29
N VAL A 248 -2.33 -33.05 14.46
CA VAL A 248 -3.75 -33.46 14.50
C VAL A 248 -3.94 -34.89 14.00
N ARG A 249 -3.16 -35.32 13.00
CA ARG A 249 -3.19 -36.70 12.48
C ARG A 249 -2.62 -37.73 13.46
N GLN A 250 -1.58 -37.37 14.22
CA GLN A 250 -0.96 -38.27 15.20
C GLN A 250 -1.80 -38.42 16.47
N SER A 251 -2.41 -37.33 16.97
CA SER A 251 -3.31 -37.38 18.14
C SER A 251 -4.58 -38.21 17.87
N SER A 252 -5.15 -38.10 16.67
CA SER A 252 -6.34 -38.88 16.25
C SER A 252 -6.05 -40.38 16.08
N ARG A 253 -4.80 -40.77 15.82
CA ARG A 253 -4.39 -42.18 15.73
C ARG A 253 -4.11 -42.80 17.11
N ARG A 254 -3.60 -42.02 18.06
CA ARG A 254 -3.35 -42.47 19.44
C ARG A 254 -4.65 -42.70 20.22
N SER A 255 -5.63 -41.80 20.09
CA SER A 255 -6.93 -41.95 20.77
C SER A 255 -7.72 -43.17 20.32
N ARG A 256 -7.53 -43.62 19.06
CA ARG A 256 -8.18 -44.82 18.50
C ARG A 256 -7.51 -46.13 18.91
N ALA A 257 -6.26 -46.08 19.38
CA ALA A 257 -5.51 -47.25 19.83
C ALA A 257 -5.73 -47.56 21.32
N GLU A 258 -6.09 -46.56 22.13
CA GLU A 258 -6.32 -46.72 23.58
C GLU A 258 -7.73 -47.20 23.93
N SER A 259 -8.68 -47.23 22.99
CA SER A 259 -10.07 -47.62 23.25
C SER A 259 -10.40 -49.11 23.01
N ASN A 260 -9.40 -50.00 22.88
CA ASN A 260 -9.65 -51.43 22.64
C ASN A 260 -8.90 -52.35 23.62
N PRO A 261 -9.39 -52.54 24.86
CA PRO A 261 -8.85 -53.55 25.76
C PRO A 261 -9.42 -54.94 25.42
N ARG A 262 -8.55 -55.81 24.88
CA ARG A 262 -8.81 -57.25 24.72
C ARG A 262 -9.00 -57.89 26.10
N SER A 263 -10.12 -58.57 26.32
CA SER A 263 -10.38 -59.43 27.48
C SER A 263 -10.10 -60.89 27.15
N ASP A 264 -8.87 -61.35 27.35
CA ASP A 264 -8.56 -62.78 27.38
C ASP A 264 -8.35 -63.20 28.85
N ARG A 265 -9.30 -63.99 29.39
CA ARG A 265 -9.09 -64.79 30.60
C ARG A 265 -8.76 -66.22 30.19
N PRO A 266 -7.78 -66.89 30.82
CA PRO A 266 -7.48 -68.28 30.54
C PRO A 266 -8.45 -69.21 31.28
N ILE A 267 -8.93 -70.23 30.59
CA ILE A 267 -9.65 -71.37 31.17
C ILE A 267 -8.60 -72.43 31.52
N SER A 268 -8.60 -72.88 32.78
CA SER A 268 -7.93 -74.12 33.23
C SER A 268 -8.87 -75.31 33.07
#